data_AF-A0A2V5HK54-F1
#
_entry.id   AF-A0A2V5HK54-F1
#
_cell.length_a   1.000
_cell.length_b   1.000
_cell.length_c   1.000
_cell.angle_alpha   90.00
_cell.angle_beta   90.00
_cell.angle_gamma   90.00
#
_symmetry.space_group_name_H-M   'P 1'
#
loop_
_entity.id
_entity.type
_entity.pdbx_description
1 polymer ?
#
loop_
_entity_poly.entity_id
_entity_poly.type
_entity_poly.pdbx_seq_one_letter_code
_entity_poly.pdbx_strand_id
1 'polypeptide(L)'
;MQLLSLATMAVLAGVAAAKRNVYMCPGPNWTGPCTLFGFDNGECMDISFWDTLGSIGPDEGLVCSMFVEPGNCYMTTGNFNSGGFVSPGIADLTTWQMGSGEKWPGYWFSNAKTRLPYTEHTETIFSNEHMDLLKSQVTLPKVTLPDLGQATSGSVKDFRALIQNDPTLLKNATAMFIQAGSDPLNVTQNLGNFLVNLDKITRTAPAYDASAARNSLGGSMGILTNLLEPYLKTQAGQEFFKDARVDKVLQSLLKEWTVYLKSPESASVLTDEDGGWFTDAALPEGRDTFFRQYKCEPDDIHYGYQSWDQFFTREFREGVRPVAGPDDDNVITAACESIKVVFEPDVQLSDTFDIKGHKYSLSMMFNDENLAEKFGGGRLYQGYLSGTNYHRWHAPVSGTVISSHVIAGTYFPSGPNAAFNASPFTGAIEFEVGAALHEATRCVIVLDSGKLGPVACVFAGMRERGSCEPTVQVGDAVSKGDQLGMFHFGGSTHCLIFGPQVRLSMADLPSDQNVPVNSQLFTVA
;
A
#
# COMPACT_ATOMS: atom_id res chain seq x y z
N MET A 1 38.65 -22.62 15.54
CA MET A 1 37.73 -23.42 14.71
C MET A 1 36.34 -22.97 15.12
N GLN A 2 35.68 -22.13 14.33
CA GLN A 2 34.35 -21.62 14.66
C GLN A 2 33.33 -22.71 14.34
N LEU A 3 32.51 -23.08 15.32
CA LEU A 3 31.40 -24.03 15.20
C LEU A 3 30.10 -23.22 15.25
N LEU A 4 29.06 -23.74 14.59
CA LEU A 4 27.72 -23.19 14.58
C LEU A 4 26.89 -23.92 15.64
N SER A 5 25.98 -23.24 16.33
CA SER A 5 25.05 -23.90 17.26
C SER A 5 23.60 -23.57 16.91
N LEU A 6 22.71 -24.55 17.08
CA LEU A 6 21.27 -24.43 16.89
C LEU A 6 20.57 -24.59 18.23
N ALA A 7 19.75 -23.61 18.59
CA ALA A 7 18.81 -23.70 19.69
C ALA A 7 17.41 -23.91 19.13
N THR A 8 16.60 -24.72 19.82
CA THR A 8 15.18 -24.90 19.47
C THR A 8 14.29 -24.50 20.62
N MET A 9 13.13 -23.94 20.31
CA MET A 9 12.09 -23.67 21.28
C MET A 9 10.73 -24.05 20.67
N ALA A 10 10.00 -24.91 21.39
CA ALA A 10 8.66 -25.29 21.04
C ALA A 10 7.71 -24.12 21.33
N VAL A 11 6.92 -23.74 20.35
CA VAL A 11 6.01 -22.57 20.43
C VAL A 11 4.70 -22.92 21.16
N LEU A 12 4.50 -24.20 21.51
CA LEU A 12 3.25 -24.72 22.05
C LEU A 12 3.39 -25.13 23.52
N ALA A 13 2.70 -24.43 24.41
CA ALA A 13 2.55 -24.87 25.80
C ALA A 13 1.67 -26.13 25.87
N GLY A 14 2.24 -27.25 26.33
CA GLY A 14 1.53 -28.52 26.53
C GLY A 14 1.87 -29.64 25.54
N VAL A 15 2.76 -29.42 24.57
CA VAL A 15 3.30 -30.52 23.74
C VAL A 15 4.44 -31.18 24.49
N ALA A 16 4.08 -32.02 25.46
CA ALA A 16 5.05 -32.93 26.06
C ALA A 16 5.34 -34.07 25.07
N ALA A 17 6.62 -34.26 24.76
CA ALA A 17 7.25 -35.53 24.35
C ALA A 17 7.01 -36.09 22.92
N ALA A 18 6.90 -35.26 21.89
CA ALA A 18 7.16 -35.72 20.52
C ALA A 18 8.53 -35.21 20.05
N LYS A 19 9.43 -36.08 19.59
CA LYS A 19 10.68 -35.67 18.93
C LYS A 19 10.34 -34.81 17.72
N ARG A 20 10.83 -33.57 17.71
CA ARG A 20 10.64 -32.61 16.61
C ARG A 20 11.94 -32.49 15.85
N ASN A 21 11.86 -32.26 14.56
CA ASN A 21 13.03 -32.30 13.71
C ASN A 21 13.36 -30.97 13.08
N VAL A 22 14.61 -30.83 12.65
CA VAL A 22 15.09 -29.78 11.77
C VAL A 22 15.72 -30.44 10.55
N TYR A 23 15.22 -30.07 9.38
CA TYR A 23 15.75 -30.41 8.08
C TYR A 23 16.97 -29.55 7.80
N MET A 24 18.10 -30.17 7.51
CA MET A 24 19.34 -29.49 7.15
C MET A 24 19.85 -30.05 5.84
N CYS A 25 19.93 -29.21 4.82
CA CYS A 25 20.21 -29.65 3.44
C CYS A 25 21.52 -29.03 2.94
N PRO A 26 22.34 -29.80 2.22
CA PRO A 26 23.46 -29.25 1.48
C PRO A 26 22.96 -28.33 0.35
N GLY A 27 23.59 -27.17 0.19
CA GLY A 27 23.22 -26.23 -0.88
C GLY A 27 21.91 -25.46 -0.66
N PRO A 28 21.68 -24.38 -1.42
CA PRO A 28 20.54 -23.50 -1.24
C PRO A 28 19.25 -24.09 -1.81
N ASN A 29 18.13 -23.50 -1.44
CA ASN A 29 16.76 -23.77 -1.87
C ASN A 29 16.36 -25.24 -1.78
N TRP A 30 16.78 -25.94 -0.73
CA TRP A 30 16.40 -27.33 -0.45
C TRP A 30 16.86 -28.32 -1.55
N THR A 31 17.88 -27.95 -2.32
CA THR A 31 18.28 -28.70 -3.52
C THR A 31 19.14 -29.94 -3.25
N GLY A 32 19.82 -30.01 -2.09
CA GLY A 32 20.60 -31.18 -1.68
C GLY A 32 19.82 -32.15 -0.79
N PRO A 33 20.36 -33.37 -0.56
CA PRO A 33 19.73 -34.38 0.28
C PRO A 33 19.65 -33.90 1.74
N CYS A 34 18.44 -33.63 2.21
CA CYS A 34 18.21 -33.12 3.55
C CYS A 34 18.36 -34.21 4.60
N THR A 35 19.13 -33.93 5.65
CA THR A 35 19.22 -34.78 6.83
C THR A 35 18.29 -34.26 7.91
N LEU A 36 17.62 -35.19 8.58
CA LEU A 36 16.69 -34.91 9.67
C LEU A 36 17.43 -34.98 11.00
N PHE A 37 17.42 -33.89 11.76
CA PHE A 37 18.00 -33.82 13.10
C PHE A 37 16.89 -33.70 14.12
N GLY A 38 16.79 -34.65 15.06
CA GLY A 38 15.81 -34.60 16.14
C GLY A 38 16.27 -33.69 17.27
N PHE A 39 15.35 -32.96 17.87
CA PHE A 39 15.59 -32.04 18.98
C PHE A 39 14.56 -32.21 20.09
N ASP A 40 15.04 -32.01 21.32
CA ASP A 40 14.23 -31.73 22.50
C ASP A 40 14.00 -30.21 22.63
N ASN A 41 12.88 -29.81 23.24
CA ASN A 41 12.55 -28.40 23.45
C ASN A 41 13.60 -27.72 24.35
N GLY A 42 14.22 -26.63 23.88
CA GLY A 42 15.29 -25.93 24.58
C GLY A 42 16.68 -26.53 24.36
N GLU A 43 16.78 -27.59 23.55
CA GLU A 43 18.07 -28.22 23.24
C GLU A 43 18.94 -27.29 22.37
N CYS A 44 20.22 -27.24 22.73
CA CYS A 44 21.28 -26.54 22.03
C CYS A 44 22.23 -27.57 21.45
N MET A 45 22.44 -27.56 20.13
CA MET A 45 23.27 -28.54 19.42
C MET A 45 24.29 -27.84 18.53
N ASP A 46 25.53 -28.32 18.53
CA ASP A 46 26.54 -27.86 17.58
C ASP A 46 26.35 -28.53 16.20
N ILE A 47 26.33 -27.72 15.13
CA ILE A 47 26.25 -28.18 13.75
C ILE A 47 27.67 -28.42 13.22
N SER A 48 28.08 -29.68 13.16
CA SER A 48 29.44 -30.06 12.77
C SER A 48 29.72 -30.02 11.26
N PHE A 49 28.69 -29.89 10.41
CA PHE A 49 28.75 -29.93 8.94
C PHE A 49 28.31 -28.61 8.28
N TRP A 50 28.44 -27.51 9.02
CA TRP A 50 28.04 -26.17 8.59
C TRP A 50 28.72 -25.71 7.28
N ASP A 51 29.86 -26.29 6.92
CA ASP A 51 30.63 -26.03 5.71
C ASP A 51 29.99 -26.58 4.42
N THR A 52 28.90 -27.34 4.54
CA THR A 52 28.10 -27.83 3.41
C THR A 52 26.64 -27.40 3.47
N LEU A 53 26.19 -26.91 4.64
CA LEU A 53 24.81 -26.49 4.90
C LEU A 53 24.43 -25.27 4.05
N GLY A 54 23.35 -25.38 3.27
CA GLY A 54 22.85 -24.27 2.46
C GLY A 54 21.37 -23.95 2.67
N SER A 55 20.59 -24.88 3.26
CA SER A 55 19.20 -24.65 3.66
C SER A 55 18.92 -25.31 5.01
N ILE A 56 18.12 -24.68 5.87
CA ILE A 56 17.79 -25.21 7.20
C ILE A 56 16.37 -24.84 7.61
N GLY A 57 15.60 -25.80 8.14
CA GLY A 57 14.20 -25.57 8.46
C GLY A 57 13.61 -26.53 9.47
N PRO A 58 12.86 -26.05 10.47
CA PRO A 58 12.26 -26.91 11.47
C PRO A 58 10.94 -27.52 11.01
N ASP A 59 10.53 -28.61 11.67
CA ASP A 59 9.17 -29.13 11.66
C ASP A 59 8.17 -28.03 12.05
N GLU A 60 7.02 -27.99 11.40
CA GLU A 60 5.98 -26.98 11.62
C GLU A 60 5.55 -26.86 13.09
N GLY A 61 5.79 -25.70 13.72
CA GLY A 61 5.48 -25.42 15.14
C GLY A 61 6.70 -25.42 16.08
N LEU A 62 7.90 -25.58 15.52
CA LEU A 62 9.17 -25.38 16.21
C LEU A 62 9.80 -24.07 15.71
N VAL A 63 10.25 -23.22 16.63
CA VAL A 63 11.07 -22.04 16.32
C VAL A 63 12.51 -22.42 16.62
N CYS A 64 13.39 -22.13 15.68
CA CYS A 64 14.81 -22.36 15.83
C CYS A 64 15.60 -21.06 15.74
N SER A 65 16.73 -21.02 16.42
CA SER A 65 17.70 -19.94 16.29
C SER A 65 19.09 -20.51 16.10
N MET A 66 19.82 -19.94 15.14
CA MET A 66 21.18 -20.31 14.77
C MET A 66 22.14 -19.24 15.27
N PHE A 67 23.23 -19.68 15.88
CA PHE A 67 24.26 -18.84 16.48
C PHE A 67 25.64 -19.20 15.92
N VAL A 68 26.47 -18.19 15.72
CA VAL A 68 27.86 -18.36 15.24
C VAL A 68 28.84 -18.25 16.43
N GLU A 69 28.76 -19.21 17.36
CA GLU A 69 29.77 -19.49 18.39
C GLU A 69 29.48 -20.88 19.03
N PRO A 70 30.48 -21.80 19.12
CA PRO A 70 30.27 -23.14 19.69
C PRO A 70 29.65 -23.11 21.10
N GLY A 71 28.55 -23.85 21.32
CA GLY A 71 27.95 -24.07 22.62
C GLY A 71 27.30 -22.85 23.30
N ASN A 72 27.23 -21.69 22.64
CA ASN A 72 26.72 -20.46 23.24
C ASN A 72 25.34 -20.05 22.70
N CYS A 73 24.32 -20.88 22.99
CA CYS A 73 22.91 -20.59 22.66
C CYS A 73 22.26 -19.55 23.61
N TYR A 74 23.03 -18.95 24.52
CA TYR A 74 22.50 -18.17 25.66
C TYR A 74 22.99 -16.72 25.72
N MET A 75 24.07 -16.35 25.00
CA MET A 75 24.55 -14.97 24.94
C MET A 75 24.36 -14.37 23.54
N THR A 76 23.64 -13.25 23.48
CA THR A 76 23.33 -12.49 22.24
C THR A 76 24.29 -11.32 21.99
N THR A 77 25.10 -10.94 22.97
CA THR A 77 26.07 -9.83 22.86
C THR A 77 27.38 -10.31 22.23
N GLY A 78 27.63 -9.86 21.00
CA GLY A 78 28.88 -10.15 20.25
C GLY A 78 28.79 -11.32 19.27
N ASN A 79 27.68 -12.06 19.26
CA ASN A 79 27.44 -13.23 18.42
C ASN A 79 26.46 -12.92 17.27
N PHE A 80 26.67 -13.55 16.10
CA PHE A 80 25.70 -13.51 15.01
C PHE A 80 24.52 -14.45 15.34
N ASN A 81 23.29 -13.91 15.40
CA ASN A 81 22.04 -14.61 15.69
C ASN A 81 21.08 -14.50 14.49
N SER A 82 20.49 -15.62 14.12
CA SER A 82 19.50 -15.72 13.05
C SER A 82 18.19 -14.96 13.24
N GLY A 83 17.82 -14.66 14.48
CA GLY A 83 16.42 -14.50 14.86
C GLY A 83 15.69 -15.85 14.89
N GLY A 84 14.44 -15.88 15.37
CA GLY A 84 13.62 -17.09 15.31
C GLY A 84 13.21 -17.39 13.87
N PHE A 85 13.60 -18.54 13.32
CA PHE A 85 13.08 -19.05 12.04
C PHE A 85 12.16 -20.25 12.28
N VAL A 86 11.15 -20.38 11.42
CA VAL A 86 10.09 -21.40 11.48
C VAL A 86 9.97 -22.11 10.15
N SER A 87 9.26 -23.23 10.09
CA SER A 87 8.98 -23.94 8.85
C SER A 87 8.45 -23.00 7.75
N PRO A 88 8.95 -23.07 6.50
CA PRO A 88 9.88 -24.07 5.98
C PRO A 88 11.35 -23.81 6.35
N GLY A 89 11.69 -22.67 6.95
CA GLY A 89 13.04 -22.32 7.38
C GLY A 89 13.73 -21.29 6.50
N ILE A 90 15.06 -21.27 6.56
CA ILE A 90 15.92 -20.44 5.72
C ILE A 90 16.30 -21.25 4.49
N ALA A 91 15.74 -20.85 3.35
CA ALA A 91 15.94 -21.53 2.08
C ALA A 91 17.33 -21.28 1.49
N ASP A 92 17.98 -20.15 1.74
CA ASP A 92 19.32 -19.87 1.21
C ASP A 92 20.20 -19.17 2.26
N LEU A 93 21.07 -19.94 2.91
CA LEU A 93 21.99 -19.44 3.94
C LEU A 93 23.15 -18.60 3.37
N THR A 94 23.31 -18.55 2.05
CA THR A 94 24.37 -17.72 1.42
C THR A 94 24.01 -16.23 1.42
N THR A 95 22.71 -15.90 1.54
CA THR A 95 22.21 -14.53 1.62
C THR A 95 21.34 -14.35 2.87
N TRP A 96 21.95 -13.87 3.96
CA TRP A 96 21.25 -13.66 5.23
C TRP A 96 20.89 -12.19 5.43
N GLN A 97 19.61 -11.91 5.70
CA GLN A 97 19.16 -10.69 6.38
C GLN A 97 19.33 -10.78 7.91
N MET A 98 20.29 -10.02 8.46
CA MET A 98 20.23 -9.70 9.88
C MET A 98 18.97 -8.86 10.10
N GLY A 99 18.22 -9.07 11.19
CA GLY A 99 16.94 -8.40 11.46
C GLY A 99 16.94 -6.86 11.43
N SER A 100 18.07 -6.21 11.11
CA SER A 100 18.22 -4.79 10.78
C SER A 100 17.97 -4.44 9.30
N GLY A 101 17.66 -5.40 8.43
CA GLY A 101 17.34 -5.16 7.01
C GLY A 101 18.56 -5.07 6.07
N GLU A 102 19.79 -5.10 6.60
CA GLU A 102 20.99 -5.23 5.78
C GLU A 102 21.21 -6.68 5.33
N LYS A 103 21.33 -6.89 4.01
CA LYS A 103 21.80 -8.16 3.44
C LYS A 103 23.31 -8.23 3.56
N TRP A 104 23.82 -9.05 4.46
CA TRP A 104 25.24 -9.35 4.53
C TRP A 104 25.53 -10.57 3.64
N PRO A 105 26.64 -10.58 2.87
CA PRO A 105 27.14 -11.83 2.32
C PRO A 105 27.37 -12.77 3.51
N GLY A 106 26.80 -13.97 3.49
CA GLY A 106 27.13 -14.99 4.50
C GLY A 106 28.60 -15.36 4.35
N TYR A 107 29.52 -14.57 4.89
CA TYR A 107 30.97 -14.71 4.69
C TYR A 107 31.44 -16.12 5.04
N TRP A 108 30.78 -16.73 6.02
CA TRP A 108 30.95 -18.11 6.49
C TRP A 108 30.45 -19.16 5.47
N PHE A 109 29.28 -18.94 4.88
CA PHE A 109 28.61 -19.88 3.97
C PHE A 109 29.00 -19.67 2.49
N SER A 110 29.80 -18.65 2.18
CA SER A 110 30.34 -18.39 0.85
C SER A 110 31.21 -19.54 0.30
N ASN A 111 31.67 -20.44 1.18
CA ASN A 111 32.44 -21.64 0.87
C ASN A 111 31.63 -22.94 1.05
N ALA A 112 30.30 -22.91 1.08
CA ALA A 112 29.48 -24.12 1.16
C ALA A 112 29.81 -25.03 -0.04
N LYS A 113 30.73 -25.98 0.14
CA LYS A 113 31.25 -26.80 -0.97
C LYS A 113 30.19 -27.84 -1.27
N THR A 114 29.59 -27.79 -2.46
CA THR A 114 28.88 -28.92 -3.05
C THR A 114 29.88 -30.06 -3.30
N ARG A 115 30.20 -30.83 -2.26
CA ARG A 115 30.93 -32.09 -2.36
C ARG A 115 30.12 -33.15 -1.66
N LEU A 116 29.32 -33.89 -2.42
CA LEU A 116 28.98 -35.25 -2.04
C LEU A 116 29.39 -36.19 -3.19
N PRO A 117 30.19 -37.24 -2.91
CA PRO A 117 30.30 -38.39 -3.78
C PRO A 117 29.02 -39.23 -3.66
N TYR A 118 28.58 -39.73 -4.81
CA TYR A 118 27.42 -40.58 -5.03
C TYR A 118 27.54 -41.91 -4.25
N THR A 119 26.60 -42.21 -3.36
CA THR A 119 26.26 -43.60 -2.98
C THR A 119 24.76 -43.74 -2.74
N GLU A 120 24.19 -44.74 -3.40
CA GLU A 120 22.76 -45.08 -3.51
C GLU A 120 22.18 -45.62 -2.19
N HIS A 121 20.94 -45.21 -1.84
CA HIS A 121 19.77 -46.10 -1.61
C HIS A 121 18.55 -45.34 -1.01
N THR A 122 17.44 -45.33 -1.78
CA THR A 122 15.99 -45.41 -1.44
C THR A 122 15.32 -44.31 -0.59
N GLU A 123 14.51 -43.39 -1.18
CA GLU A 123 13.02 -43.40 -1.43
C GLU A 123 12.16 -43.30 -0.15
N THR A 124 11.25 -42.32 0.06
CA THR A 124 9.94 -42.19 -0.63
C THR A 124 9.22 -40.83 -0.38
N ILE A 125 8.78 -40.19 -1.47
CA ILE A 125 7.51 -39.49 -1.81
C ILE A 125 6.55 -39.01 -0.68
N PHE A 126 6.25 -37.70 -0.65
CA PHE A 126 4.96 -37.18 -0.16
C PHE A 126 4.26 -36.38 -1.28
N SER A 127 3.04 -36.78 -1.62
CA SER A 127 2.18 -36.12 -2.62
C SER A 127 1.44 -34.90 -2.03
N ASN A 128 1.10 -33.96 -2.89
CA ASN A 128 0.50 -32.65 -2.55
C ASN A 128 -0.82 -32.71 -1.76
N GLU A 129 -1.58 -33.81 -1.80
CA GLU A 129 -2.84 -33.96 -1.05
C GLU A 129 -2.65 -34.01 0.47
N HIS A 130 -1.51 -34.53 0.95
CA HIS A 130 -1.23 -34.60 2.39
C HIS A 130 -0.91 -33.21 2.96
N MET A 131 -0.28 -32.34 2.14
CA MET A 131 0.03 -30.95 2.50
C MET A 131 -1.24 -30.09 2.60
N ASP A 132 -2.25 -30.33 1.77
CA ASP A 132 -3.51 -29.58 1.82
C ASP A 132 -4.42 -30.03 2.99
N LEU A 133 -4.35 -31.31 3.38
CA LEU A 133 -5.01 -31.79 4.60
C LEU A 133 -4.37 -31.19 5.87
N LEU A 134 -3.05 -31.08 5.92
CA LEU A 134 -2.31 -30.49 7.05
C LEU A 134 -2.56 -28.98 7.20
N LYS A 135 -2.67 -28.23 6.09
CA LYS A 135 -3.05 -26.80 6.10
C LYS A 135 -4.41 -26.55 6.75
N SER A 136 -5.31 -27.54 6.73
CA SER A 136 -6.67 -27.43 7.29
C SER A 136 -6.76 -27.68 8.80
N GLN A 137 -5.68 -28.16 9.46
CA GLN A 137 -5.73 -28.61 10.86
C GLN A 137 -4.82 -27.83 11.84
N VAL A 138 -4.22 -26.72 11.40
CA VAL A 138 -3.34 -25.90 12.26
C VAL A 138 -4.19 -25.08 13.25
N THR A 139 -4.16 -25.46 14.52
CA THR A 139 -4.71 -24.62 15.60
C THR A 139 -3.60 -23.69 16.10
N LEU A 140 -3.72 -22.39 15.80
CA LEU A 140 -2.81 -21.37 16.31
C LEU A 140 -2.81 -21.32 17.85
N PRO A 141 -1.72 -20.88 18.50
CA PRO A 141 -1.80 -20.52 19.92
C PRO A 141 -2.96 -19.55 20.13
N LYS A 142 -3.69 -19.69 21.25
CA LYS A 142 -4.73 -18.71 21.64
C LYS A 142 -4.08 -17.36 21.89
N VAL A 143 -3.93 -16.57 20.82
CA VAL A 143 -3.54 -15.17 20.89
C VAL A 143 -4.74 -14.44 21.50
N THR A 144 -4.61 -14.09 22.78
CA THR A 144 -5.60 -13.23 23.43
C THR A 144 -5.17 -11.80 23.18
N LEU A 145 -5.87 -11.11 22.30
CA LEU A 145 -5.60 -9.71 22.01
C LEU A 145 -5.92 -8.85 23.25
N PRO A 146 -5.10 -7.83 23.55
CA PRO A 146 -5.35 -6.97 24.70
C PRO A 146 -6.76 -6.38 24.61
N ASP A 147 -7.39 -6.21 25.77
CA ASP A 147 -8.61 -5.41 25.84
C ASP A 147 -8.23 -3.95 25.54
N LEU A 148 -8.81 -3.38 24.49
CA LEU A 148 -8.55 -2.01 24.08
C LEU A 148 -9.34 -1.01 24.95
N GLY A 149 -10.32 -1.49 25.72
CA GLY A 149 -11.16 -0.68 26.60
C GLY A 149 -12.36 -0.03 25.89
N GLN A 150 -13.17 0.72 26.64
CA GLN A 150 -14.41 1.31 26.13
C GLN A 150 -14.20 2.57 25.28
N ALA A 151 -13.11 3.32 25.48
CA ALA A 151 -12.82 4.59 24.79
C ALA A 151 -12.29 4.42 23.34
N THR A 152 -12.10 3.18 22.88
CA THR A 152 -11.60 2.85 21.54
C THR A 152 -12.65 3.06 20.46
N SER A 153 -12.18 3.39 19.26
CA SER A 153 -12.93 3.44 18.00
C SER A 153 -13.80 2.20 17.81
N GLY A 154 -15.02 2.41 17.31
CA GLY A 154 -15.94 1.32 16.98
C GLY A 154 -15.38 0.42 15.90
N SER A 155 -14.84 1.02 14.83
CA SER A 155 -14.24 0.29 13.72
C SER A 155 -13.01 -0.52 14.12
N VAL A 156 -12.18 -0.02 15.05
CA VAL A 156 -11.02 -0.79 15.56
C VAL A 156 -11.44 -1.93 16.48
N LYS A 157 -12.52 -1.77 17.26
CA LYS A 157 -13.12 -2.88 18.02
C LYS A 157 -13.64 -3.97 17.08
N ASP A 158 -14.31 -3.59 16.00
CA ASP A 158 -14.79 -4.52 14.98
C ASP A 158 -13.62 -5.23 14.29
N PHE A 159 -12.53 -4.51 14.03
CA PHE A 159 -11.32 -5.08 13.44
C PHE A 159 -10.65 -6.11 14.34
N ARG A 160 -10.49 -5.76 15.62
CA ARG A 160 -9.99 -6.68 16.65
C ARG A 160 -10.89 -7.91 16.76
N ALA A 161 -12.21 -7.73 16.82
CA ALA A 161 -13.16 -8.83 16.94
C ALA A 161 -13.11 -9.76 15.72
N LEU A 162 -12.99 -9.19 14.51
CA LEU A 162 -12.84 -9.96 13.28
C LEU A 162 -11.57 -10.83 13.31
N ILE A 163 -10.42 -10.24 13.65
CA ILE A 163 -9.15 -10.97 13.76
C ILE A 163 -9.24 -12.05 14.83
N GLN A 164 -9.79 -11.74 16.01
CA GLN A 164 -9.83 -12.65 17.15
C GLN A 164 -10.75 -13.86 16.94
N ASN A 165 -11.85 -13.67 16.21
CA ASN A 165 -12.87 -14.69 16.02
C ASN A 165 -12.69 -15.54 14.76
N ASP A 166 -11.75 -15.18 13.88
CA ASP A 166 -11.45 -15.92 12.66
C ASP A 166 -10.02 -16.52 12.72
N PRO A 167 -9.88 -17.85 12.82
CA PRO A 167 -8.58 -18.50 12.91
C PRO A 167 -7.66 -18.24 11.72
N THR A 168 -8.20 -18.08 10.51
CA THR A 168 -7.41 -17.82 9.30
C THR A 168 -6.89 -16.39 9.30
N LEU A 169 -7.72 -15.42 9.66
CA LEU A 169 -7.31 -14.02 9.79
C LEU A 169 -6.32 -13.84 10.93
N LEU A 170 -6.50 -14.53 12.06
CA LEU A 170 -5.54 -14.52 13.16
C LEU A 170 -4.18 -15.09 12.73
N LYS A 171 -4.18 -16.16 11.93
CA LYS A 171 -2.97 -16.78 11.37
C LYS A 171 -2.22 -15.76 10.54
N ASN A 172 -2.91 -15.14 9.60
CA ASN A 172 -2.31 -14.21 8.66
C ASN A 172 -1.87 -12.91 9.35
N ALA A 173 -2.68 -12.39 10.27
CA ALA A 173 -2.33 -11.23 11.09
C ALA A 173 -1.12 -11.48 11.98
N THR A 174 -0.92 -12.70 12.49
CA THR A 174 0.28 -13.07 13.28
C THR A 174 1.49 -13.26 12.36
N ALA A 175 1.31 -13.98 11.25
CA ALA A 175 2.37 -14.30 10.31
C ALA A 175 2.95 -13.06 9.62
N MET A 176 2.15 -12.03 9.34
CA MET A 176 2.66 -10.80 8.71
C MET A 176 3.69 -10.06 9.57
N PHE A 177 3.58 -10.09 10.91
CA PHE A 177 4.61 -9.49 11.78
C PHE A 177 5.91 -10.29 11.74
N ILE A 178 5.83 -11.61 11.78
CA ILE A 178 7.00 -12.49 11.70
C ILE A 178 7.71 -12.32 10.36
N GLN A 179 6.95 -12.31 9.26
CA GLN A 179 7.47 -12.11 7.91
C GLN A 179 8.07 -10.70 7.73
N ALA A 180 7.59 -9.71 8.48
CA ALA A 180 8.17 -8.37 8.52
C ALA A 180 9.40 -8.26 9.46
N GLY A 181 9.87 -9.37 10.03
CA GLY A 181 11.09 -9.43 10.87
C GLY A 181 10.86 -9.32 12.37
N SER A 182 9.62 -9.40 12.86
CA SER A 182 9.35 -9.42 14.31
C SER A 182 9.76 -10.74 14.97
N ASP A 183 10.28 -10.67 16.19
CA ASP A 183 10.48 -11.83 17.06
C ASP A 183 9.13 -12.53 17.32
N PRO A 184 9.00 -13.85 17.04
CA PRO A 184 7.79 -14.63 17.33
C PRO A 184 7.26 -14.49 18.76
N LEU A 185 8.14 -14.31 19.76
CA LEU A 185 7.75 -14.14 21.16
C LEU A 185 7.01 -12.80 21.41
N ASN A 186 7.25 -11.81 20.56
CA ASN A 186 6.67 -10.47 20.70
C ASN A 186 5.46 -10.23 19.78
N VAL A 187 5.06 -11.20 18.94
CA VAL A 187 4.00 -10.98 17.95
C VAL A 187 2.66 -10.62 18.56
N THR A 188 2.29 -11.21 19.70
CA THR A 188 1.04 -10.87 20.40
C THR A 188 1.07 -9.41 20.86
N GLN A 189 2.20 -8.95 21.39
CA GLN A 189 2.39 -7.57 21.81
C GLN A 189 2.38 -6.63 20.60
N ASN A 190 3.05 -7.00 19.50
CA ASN A 190 3.11 -6.20 18.28
C ASN A 190 1.74 -6.06 17.61
N LEU A 191 0.94 -7.13 17.56
CA LEU A 191 -0.44 -7.09 17.07
C LEU A 191 -1.34 -6.24 17.98
N GLY A 192 -1.13 -6.31 19.30
CA GLY A 192 -1.77 -5.41 20.26
C GLY A 192 -1.42 -3.93 20.02
N ASN A 193 -0.13 -3.62 19.90
CA ASN A 193 0.37 -2.27 19.61
C ASN A 193 -0.13 -1.74 18.27
N PHE A 194 -0.23 -2.61 17.26
CA PHE A 194 -0.79 -2.28 15.96
C PHE A 194 -2.25 -1.84 16.06
N LEU A 195 -3.08 -2.57 16.80
CA LEU A 195 -4.47 -2.18 17.05
C LEU A 195 -4.57 -0.86 17.84
N VAL A 196 -3.69 -0.64 18.82
CA VAL A 196 -3.61 0.64 19.54
C VAL A 196 -3.22 1.79 18.62
N ASN A 197 -2.29 1.56 17.69
CA ASN A 197 -1.89 2.58 16.72
C ASN A 197 -3.01 2.87 15.71
N LEU A 198 -3.74 1.85 15.25
CA LEU A 198 -4.94 2.05 14.42
C LEU A 198 -5.99 2.88 15.16
N ASP A 199 -6.23 2.60 16.45
CA ASP A 199 -7.16 3.38 17.28
C ASP A 199 -6.74 4.84 17.39
N LYS A 200 -5.44 5.10 17.64
CA LYS A 200 -4.90 6.47 17.68
C LYS A 200 -5.12 7.19 16.35
N ILE A 201 -4.88 6.53 15.23
CA ILE A 201 -5.03 7.11 13.89
C ILE A 201 -6.43 7.67 13.68
N THR A 202 -7.48 6.96 14.12
CA THR A 202 -8.87 7.44 13.97
C THR A 202 -9.15 8.81 14.59
N ARG A 203 -8.26 9.29 15.47
CA ARG A 203 -8.34 10.57 16.18
C ARG A 203 -7.07 11.42 16.05
N THR A 204 -6.28 11.19 15.01
CA THR A 204 -5.03 11.92 14.76
C THR A 204 -5.09 12.66 13.43
N ALA A 205 -4.78 13.95 13.45
CA ALA A 205 -4.66 14.71 12.22
C ALA A 205 -3.30 14.42 11.54
N PRO A 206 -3.23 14.34 10.20
CA PRO A 206 -1.99 14.14 9.48
C PRO A 206 -1.05 15.33 9.68
N ALA A 207 -0.03 15.19 10.51
CA ALA A 207 1.08 16.14 10.56
C ALA A 207 1.94 16.03 9.29
N TYR A 208 2.60 17.12 8.89
CA TYR A 208 3.49 17.11 7.74
C TYR A 208 4.80 16.39 8.10
N ASP A 209 5.14 15.33 7.36
CA ASP A 209 6.41 14.62 7.51
C ASP A 209 7.26 14.73 6.23
N ALA A 210 8.27 15.60 6.29
CA ALA A 210 9.21 15.83 5.19
C ALA A 210 10.02 14.57 4.82
N SER A 211 10.27 13.68 5.81
CA SER A 211 11.04 12.47 5.62
C SER A 211 10.21 11.39 4.91
N ALA A 212 8.93 11.27 5.28
CA ALA A 212 7.99 10.36 4.63
C ALA A 212 7.65 10.78 3.20
N ALA A 213 7.65 12.09 2.92
CA ALA A 213 7.41 12.66 1.59
C ALA A 213 8.26 12.03 0.46
N ARG A 214 9.48 11.59 0.80
CA ARG A 214 10.45 11.06 -0.18
C ARG A 214 10.64 9.55 -0.09
N ASN A 215 10.22 8.92 1.00
CA ASN A 215 10.69 7.58 1.38
C ASN A 215 9.59 6.57 1.69
N SER A 216 8.31 6.97 1.67
CA SER A 216 7.20 6.06 2.02
C SER A 216 6.04 6.16 1.04
N LEU A 217 5.29 5.07 0.91
CA LEU A 217 4.13 4.97 0.01
C LEU A 217 3.00 5.93 0.38
N GLY A 218 2.81 6.22 1.69
CA GLY A 218 1.83 7.20 2.13
C GLY A 218 2.29 8.66 1.96
N GLY A 219 3.56 8.87 1.57
CA GLY A 219 4.15 10.18 1.42
C GLY A 219 4.11 10.99 2.73
N SER A 220 4.06 12.32 2.61
CA SER A 220 4.15 13.25 3.73
C SER A 220 2.96 13.25 4.70
N MET A 221 1.90 12.48 4.41
CA MET A 221 0.66 12.50 5.19
C MET A 221 0.07 11.14 5.51
N GLY A 222 0.56 10.06 4.90
CA GLY A 222 -0.17 8.80 4.90
C GLY A 222 0.04 7.96 6.14
N ILE A 223 -0.40 8.45 7.30
CA ILE A 223 -0.17 7.80 8.61
C ILE A 223 -0.64 6.34 8.60
N LEU A 224 -1.81 6.06 8.01
CA LEU A 224 -2.35 4.70 7.94
C LEU A 224 -1.57 3.84 6.94
N THR A 225 -1.31 4.36 5.75
CA THR A 225 -0.53 3.65 4.72
C THR A 225 0.89 3.34 5.21
N ASN A 226 1.54 4.27 5.90
CA ASN A 226 2.88 4.12 6.48
C ASN A 226 2.89 3.08 7.60
N LEU A 227 1.83 3.01 8.42
CA LEU A 227 1.67 1.96 9.44
C LEU A 227 1.51 0.57 8.80
N LEU A 228 0.79 0.48 7.67
CA LEU A 228 0.47 -0.79 7.02
C LEU A 228 1.60 -1.26 6.09
N GLU A 229 2.37 -0.34 5.53
CA GLU A 229 3.40 -0.59 4.50
C GLU A 229 4.33 -1.77 4.80
N PRO A 230 4.91 -1.93 6.00
CA PRO A 230 5.81 -3.04 6.28
C PRO A 230 5.14 -4.42 6.12
N TYR A 231 3.86 -4.51 6.46
CA TYR A 231 3.11 -5.76 6.46
C TYR A 231 2.57 -6.10 5.08
N LEU A 232 2.26 -5.11 4.26
CA LEU A 232 1.79 -5.31 2.88
C LEU A 232 2.83 -5.97 1.96
N LYS A 233 4.10 -5.83 2.32
CA LYS A 233 5.23 -6.45 1.60
C LYS A 233 5.36 -7.95 1.90
N THR A 234 4.61 -8.47 2.87
CA THR A 234 4.64 -9.87 3.29
C THR A 234 3.55 -10.69 2.61
N GLN A 235 3.78 -11.98 2.37
CA GLN A 235 2.77 -12.85 1.78
C GLN A 235 1.51 -12.94 2.67
N ALA A 236 1.69 -13.12 3.97
CA ALA A 236 0.59 -13.21 4.92
C ALA A 236 -0.19 -11.89 5.00
N GLY A 237 0.49 -10.74 4.94
CA GLY A 237 -0.16 -9.44 4.89
C GLY A 237 -0.98 -9.27 3.62
N GLN A 238 -0.48 -9.68 2.45
CA GLN A 238 -1.26 -9.63 1.21
C GLN A 238 -2.52 -10.50 1.29
N GLU A 239 -2.42 -11.71 1.83
CA GLU A 239 -3.59 -12.58 2.03
C GLU A 239 -4.58 -11.98 3.03
N PHE A 240 -4.09 -11.38 4.12
CA PHE A 240 -4.91 -10.74 5.14
C PHE A 240 -5.66 -9.52 4.60
N PHE A 241 -4.96 -8.60 3.94
CA PHE A 241 -5.51 -7.33 3.48
C PHE A 241 -6.35 -7.43 2.21
N LYS A 242 -6.29 -8.55 1.48
CA LYS A 242 -7.20 -8.87 0.37
C LYS A 242 -8.53 -9.48 0.82
N ASP A 243 -8.66 -9.89 2.08
CA ASP A 243 -9.92 -10.42 2.58
C ASP A 243 -10.99 -9.30 2.59
N ALA A 244 -12.10 -9.52 1.89
CA ALA A 244 -13.17 -8.53 1.74
C ALA A 244 -13.76 -8.08 3.08
N ARG A 245 -13.67 -8.91 4.13
CA ARG A 245 -14.14 -8.57 5.48
C ARG A 245 -13.16 -7.62 6.17
N VAL A 246 -11.86 -7.82 5.97
CA VAL A 246 -10.80 -6.89 6.41
C VAL A 246 -10.95 -5.55 5.71
N ASP A 247 -11.13 -5.57 4.39
CA ASP A 247 -11.35 -4.35 3.59
C ASP A 247 -12.57 -3.56 4.09
N LYS A 248 -13.71 -4.23 4.33
CA LYS A 248 -14.92 -3.58 4.87
C LYS A 248 -14.70 -2.89 6.22
N VAL A 249 -13.91 -3.48 7.10
CA VAL A 249 -13.60 -2.86 8.40
C VAL A 249 -12.63 -1.68 8.23
N LEU A 250 -11.64 -1.79 7.34
CA LEU A 250 -10.77 -0.66 6.99
C LEU A 250 -11.55 0.50 6.39
N GLN A 251 -12.52 0.25 5.51
CA GLN A 251 -13.43 1.29 5.02
C GLN A 251 -14.22 1.96 6.14
N SER A 252 -14.63 1.19 7.16
CA SER A 252 -15.34 1.73 8.33
C SER A 252 -14.41 2.61 9.19
N LEU A 253 -13.15 2.20 9.34
CA LEU A 253 -12.10 2.97 10.00
C LEU A 253 -11.85 4.31 9.29
N LEU A 254 -11.77 4.30 7.96
CA LEU A 254 -11.59 5.53 7.18
C LEU A 254 -12.77 6.47 7.28
N LYS A 255 -13.99 5.94 7.33
CA LYS A 255 -15.20 6.76 7.55
C LYS A 255 -15.17 7.41 8.92
N GLU A 256 -14.80 6.68 9.97
CA GLU A 256 -14.64 7.23 11.32
C GLU A 256 -13.54 8.29 11.37
N TRP A 257 -12.40 8.02 10.75
CA TRP A 257 -11.30 8.98 10.66
C TRP A 257 -11.69 10.24 9.88
N THR A 258 -12.44 10.10 8.78
CA THR A 258 -12.96 11.25 8.01
C THR A 258 -13.83 12.16 8.86
N VAL A 259 -14.66 11.60 9.74
CA VAL A 259 -15.47 12.41 10.68
C VAL A 259 -14.57 13.23 11.59
N TYR A 260 -13.50 12.64 12.13
CA TYR A 260 -12.51 13.37 12.91
C TYR A 260 -11.77 14.44 12.09
N LEU A 261 -11.37 14.15 10.86
CA LEU A 261 -10.65 15.13 10.01
C LEU A 261 -11.50 16.34 9.61
N LYS A 262 -12.84 16.21 9.68
CA LYS A 262 -13.78 17.32 9.50
C LYS A 262 -14.04 18.10 10.80
N SER A 263 -13.48 17.69 11.93
CA SER A 263 -13.70 18.34 13.23
C SER A 263 -12.68 19.46 13.52
N PRO A 264 -13.00 20.43 14.39
CA PRO A 264 -12.07 21.48 14.81
C PRO A 264 -10.75 20.98 15.42
N GLU A 265 -10.79 19.87 16.15
CA GLU A 265 -9.61 19.30 16.81
C GLU A 265 -8.53 18.88 15.80
N SER A 266 -8.94 18.50 14.59
CA SER A 266 -8.01 18.11 13.53
C SER A 266 -7.20 19.29 12.98
N ALA A 267 -7.65 20.54 13.17
CA ALA A 267 -6.91 21.72 12.73
C ALA A 267 -5.62 21.96 13.54
N SER A 268 -5.40 21.22 14.64
CA SER A 268 -4.23 21.36 15.52
C SER A 268 -2.85 21.26 14.82
N VAL A 269 -2.76 20.59 13.67
CA VAL A 269 -1.52 20.48 12.87
C VAL A 269 -1.36 21.61 11.83
N LEU A 270 -2.32 22.54 11.73
CA LEU A 270 -2.27 23.71 10.86
C LEU A 270 -1.54 24.85 11.57
N THR A 271 -0.23 24.68 11.72
CA THR A 271 0.69 25.60 12.40
C THR A 271 1.97 25.76 11.58
N ASP A 272 2.81 26.72 11.95
CA ASP A 272 4.20 26.87 11.44
C ASP A 272 5.26 26.27 12.38
N GLU A 273 4.83 25.48 13.38
CA GLU A 273 5.70 24.71 14.27
C GLU A 273 6.13 23.38 13.63
N ASP A 274 7.04 22.65 14.27
CA ASP A 274 7.51 21.34 13.78
C ASP A 274 6.35 20.36 13.56
N GLY A 275 6.35 19.68 12.41
CA GLY A 275 5.24 18.84 11.94
C GLY A 275 4.02 19.63 11.40
N GLY A 276 4.07 20.96 11.38
CA GLY A 276 2.99 21.83 10.91
C GLY A 276 2.93 22.02 9.40
N TRP A 277 1.72 22.25 8.89
CA TRP A 277 1.43 22.45 7.46
C TRP A 277 1.84 23.80 6.88
N PHE A 278 2.23 24.76 7.72
CA PHE A 278 2.68 26.09 7.32
C PHE A 278 4.17 26.30 7.59
N THR A 279 4.92 25.21 7.75
CA THR A 279 6.39 25.22 7.78
C THR A 279 6.98 25.43 6.39
N ASP A 280 8.23 25.89 6.31
CA ASP A 280 8.96 26.03 5.04
C ASP A 280 9.14 24.68 4.32
N ALA A 281 9.18 23.58 5.06
CA ALA A 281 9.24 22.24 4.49
C ALA A 281 7.92 21.84 3.80
N ALA A 282 6.77 22.18 4.43
CA ALA A 282 5.45 21.92 3.87
C ALA A 282 5.11 22.85 2.68
N LEU A 283 5.63 24.08 2.71
CA LEU A 283 5.36 25.13 1.72
C LEU A 283 6.67 25.61 1.07
N PRO A 284 7.28 24.83 0.16
CA PRO A 284 8.60 25.15 -0.41
C PRO A 284 8.63 26.43 -1.25
N GLU A 285 7.47 26.88 -1.77
CA GLU A 285 7.32 28.16 -2.49
C GLU A 285 7.13 29.37 -1.55
N GLY A 286 7.09 29.13 -0.23
CA GLY A 286 6.90 30.11 0.82
C GLY A 286 5.44 30.38 1.18
N ARG A 287 5.21 30.73 2.45
CA ARG A 287 3.87 31.08 3.00
C ARG A 287 3.18 32.20 2.24
N ASP A 288 3.90 33.25 1.86
CA ASP A 288 3.32 34.37 1.11
C ASP A 288 2.75 33.94 -0.25
N THR A 289 3.39 32.98 -0.91
CA THR A 289 2.89 32.41 -2.16
C THR A 289 1.61 31.63 -1.91
N PHE A 290 1.57 30.81 -0.86
CA PHE A 290 0.37 30.10 -0.44
C PHE A 290 -0.78 31.07 -0.13
N PHE A 291 -0.53 32.13 0.65
CA PHE A 291 -1.55 33.11 1.04
C PHE A 291 -2.12 33.91 -0.14
N ARG A 292 -1.30 34.17 -1.17
CA ARG A 292 -1.76 34.78 -2.43
C ARG A 292 -2.60 33.82 -3.27
N GLN A 293 -2.34 32.52 -3.19
CA GLN A 293 -3.00 31.53 -4.03
C GLN A 293 -4.30 31.02 -3.42
N TYR A 294 -4.34 30.76 -2.11
CA TYR A 294 -5.46 30.07 -1.46
C TYR A 294 -6.28 31.01 -0.57
N LYS A 295 -7.57 30.69 -0.42
CA LYS A 295 -8.46 31.35 0.54
C LYS A 295 -8.08 30.92 1.95
N CYS A 296 -7.45 31.83 2.70
CA CYS A 296 -7.05 31.67 4.09
C CYS A 296 -6.93 33.05 4.75
N GLU A 297 -6.92 33.07 6.07
CA GLU A 297 -6.78 34.27 6.90
C GLU A 297 -5.46 34.19 7.69
N PRO A 298 -4.34 34.79 7.20
CA PRO A 298 -3.02 34.55 7.76
C PRO A 298 -2.84 34.88 9.24
N ASP A 299 -3.63 35.82 9.76
CA ASP A 299 -3.55 36.31 11.13
C ASP A 299 -4.46 35.53 12.11
N ASP A 300 -5.32 34.65 11.60
CA ASP A 300 -6.24 33.85 12.41
C ASP A 300 -5.60 32.53 12.87
N ILE A 301 -6.14 31.96 13.95
CA ILE A 301 -5.78 30.59 14.38
C ILE A 301 -6.02 29.61 13.23
N HIS A 302 -5.06 28.71 13.01
CA HIS A 302 -5.10 27.73 11.92
C HIS A 302 -5.30 28.37 10.54
N TYR A 303 -4.88 29.64 10.38
CA TYR A 303 -4.96 30.39 9.13
C TYR A 303 -6.40 30.51 8.58
N GLY A 304 -7.39 30.51 9.48
CA GLY A 304 -8.83 30.58 9.16
C GLY A 304 -9.49 29.25 8.79
N TYR A 305 -8.75 28.14 8.76
CA TYR A 305 -9.31 26.81 8.51
C TYR A 305 -9.90 26.21 9.79
N GLN A 306 -11.14 25.73 9.70
CA GLN A 306 -11.91 25.13 10.79
C GLN A 306 -11.60 23.65 11.00
N SER A 307 -10.95 22.98 10.06
CA SER A 307 -10.56 21.57 10.17
C SER A 307 -9.42 21.24 9.21
N TRP A 308 -8.77 20.11 9.44
CA TRP A 308 -7.74 19.60 8.54
C TRP A 308 -8.31 19.33 7.15
N ASP A 309 -9.51 18.74 7.07
CA ASP A 309 -10.17 18.46 5.79
C ASP A 309 -10.50 19.75 5.01
N GLN A 310 -10.85 20.84 5.68
CA GLN A 310 -11.07 22.13 5.02
C GLN A 310 -9.76 22.69 4.43
N PHE A 311 -8.63 22.54 5.13
CA PHE A 311 -7.31 22.90 4.59
C PHE A 311 -6.92 22.02 3.40
N PHE A 312 -7.21 20.72 3.49
CA PHE A 312 -6.91 19.78 2.42
C PHE A 312 -7.72 20.07 1.15
N THR A 313 -9.01 20.37 1.32
CA THR A 313 -9.95 20.77 0.27
C THR A 313 -10.02 22.28 0.06
N ARG A 314 -8.96 23.01 0.43
CA ARG A 314 -8.87 24.48 0.29
C ARG A 314 -9.19 24.97 -1.12
N GLU A 315 -9.69 26.19 -1.20
CA GLU A 315 -10.03 26.86 -2.46
C GLU A 315 -8.94 27.83 -2.90
N PHE A 316 -8.75 27.97 -4.20
CA PHE A 316 -7.98 29.09 -4.73
C PHE A 316 -8.73 30.41 -4.53
N ARG A 317 -7.97 31.51 -4.38
CA ARG A 317 -8.50 32.86 -4.55
C ARG A 317 -8.92 33.07 -6.01
N GLU A 318 -9.86 33.98 -6.21
CA GLU A 318 -10.34 34.32 -7.55
C GLU A 318 -9.19 34.80 -8.46
N GLY A 319 -9.20 34.37 -9.72
CA GLY A 319 -8.21 34.76 -10.73
C GLY A 319 -6.85 34.03 -10.68
N VAL A 320 -6.58 33.19 -9.66
CA VAL A 320 -5.31 32.45 -9.54
C VAL A 320 -5.17 31.33 -10.59
N ARG A 321 -6.29 30.80 -11.06
CA ARG A 321 -6.39 29.75 -12.09
C ARG A 321 -7.41 30.12 -13.18
N PRO A 322 -7.06 31.07 -14.08
CA PRO A 322 -7.93 31.45 -15.16
C PRO A 322 -8.17 30.26 -16.11
N VAL A 323 -9.40 30.15 -16.62
CA VAL A 323 -9.78 29.13 -17.59
C VAL A 323 -9.18 29.44 -18.95
N ALA A 324 -8.41 28.52 -19.51
CA ALA A 324 -7.87 28.65 -20.85
C ALA A 324 -8.98 28.44 -21.90
N GLY A 325 -9.17 29.42 -22.78
CA GLY A 325 -10.19 29.38 -23.83
C GLY A 325 -11.59 29.11 -23.28
N PRO A 326 -12.13 29.94 -22.37
CA PRO A 326 -13.40 29.66 -21.68
C PRO A 326 -14.56 29.45 -22.66
N ASP A 327 -14.57 30.20 -23.77
CA ASP A 327 -15.60 30.15 -24.82
C ASP A 327 -15.16 29.39 -26.08
N ASP A 328 -13.97 28.74 -26.07
CA ASP A 328 -13.46 27.99 -27.23
C ASP A 328 -13.60 26.49 -27.03
N ASP A 329 -14.62 25.88 -27.62
CA ASP A 329 -14.85 24.43 -27.56
C ASP A 329 -13.76 23.59 -28.26
N ASN A 330 -12.77 24.20 -28.92
CA ASN A 330 -11.58 23.48 -29.40
C ASN A 330 -10.51 23.33 -28.33
N VAL A 331 -10.59 24.04 -27.20
CA VAL A 331 -9.63 23.97 -26.10
C VAL A 331 -10.20 23.09 -24.99
N ILE A 332 -9.44 22.09 -24.55
CA ILE A 332 -9.78 21.27 -23.39
C ILE A 332 -8.83 21.64 -22.27
N THR A 333 -9.35 21.91 -21.08
CA THR A 333 -8.55 22.31 -19.92
C THR A 333 -8.17 21.13 -19.03
N ALA A 334 -7.11 21.30 -18.24
CA ALA A 334 -6.77 20.36 -17.20
C ALA A 334 -7.83 20.38 -16.09
N ALA A 335 -8.36 19.20 -15.75
CA ALA A 335 -9.39 19.06 -14.71
C ALA A 335 -8.85 19.17 -13.28
N CYS A 336 -7.54 18.95 -13.08
CA CYS A 336 -6.89 18.91 -11.77
C CYS A 336 -5.50 19.56 -11.81
N GLU A 337 -4.99 20.00 -10.65
CA GLU A 337 -3.56 20.28 -10.43
C GLU A 337 -2.81 18.95 -10.34
N SER A 338 -2.19 18.50 -11.43
CA SER A 338 -1.61 17.15 -11.48
C SER A 338 -0.38 17.05 -12.35
N ILE A 339 0.53 16.15 -12.00
CA ILE A 339 1.64 15.74 -12.88
C ILE A 339 1.09 14.75 -13.90
N LYS A 340 1.47 14.92 -15.17
CA LYS A 340 1.12 13.97 -16.23
C LYS A 340 1.79 12.62 -15.97
N VAL A 341 1.01 11.54 -15.98
CA VAL A 341 1.51 10.16 -15.87
C VAL A 341 1.55 9.51 -17.23
N VAL A 342 0.39 9.34 -17.87
CA VAL A 342 0.29 8.66 -19.17
C VAL A 342 -0.69 9.35 -20.10
N PHE A 343 -0.44 9.21 -21.40
CA PHE A 343 -1.41 9.48 -22.44
C PHE A 343 -1.47 8.27 -23.36
N GLU A 344 -2.59 7.57 -23.34
CA GLU A 344 -2.78 6.30 -24.04
C GLU A 344 -3.79 6.47 -25.18
N PRO A 345 -3.39 6.26 -26.44
CA PRO A 345 -4.32 6.12 -27.56
C PRO A 345 -4.91 4.71 -27.61
N ASP A 346 -6.07 4.55 -28.25
CA ASP A 346 -6.70 3.26 -28.53
C ASP A 346 -7.02 2.45 -27.26
N VAL A 347 -7.60 3.09 -26.25
CA VAL A 347 -8.03 2.41 -25.01
C VAL A 347 -9.18 1.44 -25.29
N GLN A 348 -9.09 0.22 -24.76
CA GLN A 348 -10.02 -0.86 -25.08
C GLN A 348 -11.16 -0.96 -24.06
N LEU A 349 -12.36 -1.35 -24.52
CA LEU A 349 -13.52 -1.59 -23.65
C LEU A 349 -13.21 -2.69 -22.62
N SER A 350 -12.74 -3.82 -23.13
CA SER A 350 -12.20 -4.93 -22.38
C SER A 350 -10.76 -5.14 -22.82
N ASP A 351 -9.83 -5.20 -21.86
CA ASP A 351 -8.48 -5.70 -22.12
C ASP A 351 -8.17 -6.80 -21.12
N THR A 352 -7.42 -7.80 -21.55
CA THR A 352 -6.95 -8.89 -20.70
C THR A 352 -5.51 -8.59 -20.32
N PHE A 353 -5.25 -8.45 -19.02
CA PHE A 353 -3.95 -8.13 -18.41
C PHE A 353 -2.74 -8.73 -19.14
N ASP A 354 -1.66 -7.93 -19.30
CA ASP A 354 -0.30 -8.45 -19.45
C ASP A 354 0.59 -7.95 -18.31
N ILE A 355 1.09 -8.90 -17.52
CA ILE A 355 1.85 -8.64 -16.30
C ILE A 355 3.22 -8.05 -16.67
N LYS A 356 3.50 -6.84 -16.17
CA LYS A 356 4.66 -5.94 -16.45
C LYS A 356 4.54 -5.02 -17.67
N GLY A 357 3.32 -4.63 -18.06
CA GLY A 357 3.07 -3.56 -19.04
C GLY A 357 1.64 -2.99 -19.06
N HIS A 358 0.83 -3.32 -18.05
CA HIS A 358 -0.50 -2.81 -17.65
C HIS A 358 -1.42 -2.19 -18.72
N LYS A 359 -2.49 -2.91 -19.07
CA LYS A 359 -3.65 -2.42 -19.82
C LYS A 359 -4.90 -2.44 -18.93
N TYR A 360 -5.71 -1.39 -18.99
CA TYR A 360 -6.96 -1.25 -18.22
C TYR A 360 -8.17 -1.58 -19.08
N SER A 361 -9.22 -2.09 -18.44
CA SER A 361 -10.53 -2.24 -19.07
C SER A 361 -11.42 -1.06 -18.68
N LEU A 362 -11.94 -0.35 -19.69
CA LEU A 362 -12.92 0.71 -19.47
C LEU A 362 -14.17 0.16 -18.76
N SER A 363 -14.60 -1.07 -19.04
CA SER A 363 -15.75 -1.67 -18.33
C SER A 363 -15.51 -1.79 -16.83
N MET A 364 -14.29 -2.19 -16.41
CA MET A 364 -13.92 -2.19 -14.99
C MET A 364 -13.84 -0.77 -14.42
N MET A 365 -13.21 0.17 -15.13
CA MET A 365 -13.10 1.56 -14.66
C MET A 365 -14.47 2.23 -14.46
N PHE A 366 -15.43 2.00 -15.35
CA PHE A 366 -16.74 2.65 -15.29
C PHE A 366 -17.76 1.90 -14.42
N ASN A 367 -17.54 0.60 -14.22
CA ASN A 367 -18.53 -0.32 -13.64
C ASN A 367 -19.94 -0.16 -14.29
N ASP A 368 -19.93 0.20 -15.57
CA ASP A 368 -21.08 0.43 -16.44
C ASP A 368 -20.59 0.22 -17.87
N GLU A 369 -20.85 -0.97 -18.42
CA GLU A 369 -20.36 -1.37 -19.73
C GLU A 369 -20.98 -0.54 -20.87
N ASN A 370 -22.27 -0.21 -20.77
CA ASN A 370 -22.96 0.61 -21.76
C ASN A 370 -22.39 2.04 -21.84
N LEU A 371 -22.00 2.59 -20.69
CA LEU A 371 -21.34 3.88 -20.65
C LEU A 371 -19.90 3.79 -21.17
N ALA A 372 -19.17 2.74 -20.80
CA ALA A 372 -17.79 2.50 -21.21
C ALA A 372 -17.64 2.28 -22.73
N GLU A 373 -18.61 1.62 -23.39
CA GLU A 373 -18.63 1.37 -24.84
C GLU A 373 -18.40 2.63 -25.67
N LYS A 374 -18.89 3.79 -25.18
CA LYS A 374 -18.74 5.09 -25.86
C LYS A 374 -17.29 5.55 -25.99
N PHE A 375 -16.38 4.96 -25.20
CA PHE A 375 -14.97 5.35 -25.10
C PHE A 375 -14.01 4.29 -25.66
N GLY A 376 -14.50 3.12 -26.09
CA GLY A 376 -13.66 2.09 -26.71
C GLY A 376 -13.00 2.56 -28.01
N GLY A 377 -11.70 2.28 -28.16
CA GLY A 377 -10.84 2.83 -29.22
C GLY A 377 -10.48 4.31 -29.03
N GLY A 378 -10.79 4.85 -27.85
CA GLY A 378 -10.66 6.26 -27.50
C GLY A 378 -9.25 6.71 -27.15
N ARG A 379 -9.16 7.83 -26.43
CA ARG A 379 -7.91 8.38 -25.90
C ARG A 379 -8.07 8.64 -24.41
N LEU A 380 -7.05 8.31 -23.62
CA LEU A 380 -7.02 8.51 -22.18
C LEU A 380 -5.81 9.36 -21.78
N TYR A 381 -6.06 10.39 -20.98
CA TYR A 381 -5.04 11.13 -20.27
C TYR A 381 -5.14 10.79 -18.79
N GLN A 382 -4.02 10.49 -18.13
CA GLN A 382 -3.97 10.27 -16.69
C GLN A 382 -3.02 11.25 -16.00
N GLY A 383 -3.49 11.84 -14.92
CA GLY A 383 -2.69 12.66 -14.02
C GLY A 383 -2.68 12.13 -12.59
N TYR A 384 -1.61 12.45 -11.87
CA TYR A 384 -1.42 12.15 -10.45
C TYR A 384 -1.37 13.44 -9.62
N LEU A 385 -2.09 13.43 -8.50
CA LEU A 385 -2.11 14.50 -7.51
C LEU A 385 -1.34 14.03 -6.28
N SER A 386 -0.26 14.75 -5.95
CA SER A 386 0.41 14.58 -4.67
C SER A 386 -0.41 15.20 -3.55
N GLY A 387 -0.18 14.75 -2.32
CA GLY A 387 -0.93 15.21 -1.15
C GLY A 387 -0.88 16.72 -0.87
N THR A 388 0.07 17.45 -1.44
CA THR A 388 0.17 18.91 -1.28
C THR A 388 -0.54 19.69 -2.39
N ASN A 389 -1.03 19.03 -3.45
CA ASN A 389 -1.72 19.69 -4.55
C ASN A 389 -3.11 20.22 -4.15
N TYR A 390 -3.76 20.89 -5.09
CA TYR A 390 -5.17 21.27 -4.98
C TYR A 390 -6.05 20.08 -5.36
N HIS A 391 -6.95 19.68 -4.47
CA HIS A 391 -7.67 18.39 -4.56
C HIS A 391 -9.13 18.53 -5.02
N ARG A 392 -9.51 19.68 -5.60
CA ARG A 392 -10.80 19.85 -6.24
C ARG A 392 -10.67 19.70 -7.75
N TRP A 393 -11.69 19.14 -8.37
CA TRP A 393 -11.71 18.81 -9.78
C TRP A 393 -12.65 19.73 -10.53
N HIS A 394 -12.29 20.07 -11.76
CA HIS A 394 -12.99 21.05 -12.58
C HIS A 394 -13.37 20.47 -13.94
N ALA A 395 -14.41 21.04 -14.55
CA ALA A 395 -14.93 20.64 -15.83
C ALA A 395 -13.91 20.96 -16.94
N PRO A 396 -13.37 19.96 -17.66
CA PRO A 396 -12.39 20.20 -18.72
C PRO A 396 -13.03 20.79 -19.99
N VAL A 397 -14.34 20.68 -20.12
CA VAL A 397 -15.19 21.17 -21.21
C VAL A 397 -16.55 21.61 -20.67
N SER A 398 -17.22 22.51 -21.37
CA SER A 398 -18.63 22.82 -21.11
C SER A 398 -19.52 21.66 -21.57
N GLY A 399 -20.64 21.43 -20.90
CA GLY A 399 -21.56 20.36 -21.28
C GLY A 399 -22.66 20.10 -20.26
N THR A 400 -23.45 19.07 -20.53
CA THR A 400 -24.46 18.56 -19.58
C THR A 400 -23.93 17.30 -18.90
N VAL A 401 -24.06 17.20 -17.58
CA VAL A 401 -23.69 15.98 -16.83
C VAL A 401 -24.69 14.87 -17.17
N ILE A 402 -24.23 13.80 -17.82
CA ILE A 402 -25.06 12.65 -18.21
C ILE A 402 -24.83 11.41 -17.34
N SER A 403 -23.79 11.42 -16.50
CA SER A 403 -23.49 10.41 -15.49
C SER A 403 -22.68 11.05 -14.36
N SER A 404 -22.97 10.69 -13.11
CA SER A 404 -22.25 11.10 -11.91
C SER A 404 -22.49 10.05 -10.83
N HIS A 405 -21.52 9.18 -10.57
CA HIS A 405 -21.64 8.14 -9.55
C HIS A 405 -20.30 7.78 -8.92
N VAL A 406 -20.34 7.38 -7.65
CA VAL A 406 -19.18 6.87 -6.90
C VAL A 406 -19.25 5.35 -6.87
N ILE A 407 -18.16 4.71 -7.30
CA ILE A 407 -17.98 3.27 -7.27
C ILE A 407 -17.08 2.96 -6.07
N ALA A 408 -17.61 2.18 -5.13
CA ALA A 408 -16.82 1.69 -4.00
C ALA A 408 -15.73 0.76 -4.52
N GLY A 409 -14.49 1.02 -4.10
CA GLY A 409 -13.35 0.16 -4.38
C GLY A 409 -12.75 -0.42 -3.11
N THR A 410 -11.66 -1.15 -3.27
CA THR A 410 -10.87 -1.69 -2.17
C THR A 410 -9.84 -0.67 -1.72
N TYR A 411 -9.47 -0.75 -0.44
CA TYR A 411 -8.33 -0.01 0.09
C TYR A 411 -7.02 -0.47 -0.54
N PHE A 412 -6.94 -1.78 -0.81
CA PHE A 412 -5.79 -2.43 -1.41
C PHE A 412 -6.14 -2.95 -2.81
N PRO A 413 -5.81 -2.19 -3.86
CA PRO A 413 -5.90 -2.69 -5.22
C PRO A 413 -5.00 -3.93 -5.40
N SER A 414 -5.50 -4.98 -6.08
CA SER A 414 -4.81 -6.23 -6.38
C SER A 414 -3.73 -6.08 -7.46
N GLY A 415 -2.47 -5.97 -7.04
CA GLY A 415 -1.30 -6.19 -7.89
C GLY A 415 -0.13 -6.86 -7.13
N PRO A 416 0.39 -8.04 -7.56
CA PRO A 416 1.42 -8.82 -6.86
C PRO A 416 2.85 -8.63 -7.41
N ASN A 417 3.86 -8.76 -6.55
CA ASN A 417 5.26 -9.13 -6.84
C ASN A 417 6.00 -8.44 -8.00
N ALA A 418 6.64 -7.29 -7.77
CA ALA A 418 7.98 -6.98 -8.31
C ALA A 418 8.56 -5.72 -7.65
N ALA A 419 9.72 -5.86 -7.01
CA ALA A 419 10.73 -4.84 -6.70
C ALA A 419 10.24 -3.38 -6.58
N PHE A 420 10.02 -2.94 -5.33
CA PHE A 420 10.03 -1.53 -4.90
C PHE A 420 11.42 -0.87 -5.10
N ASN A 421 12.00 -0.93 -6.30
CA ASN A 421 13.33 -0.37 -6.55
C ASN A 421 13.24 0.98 -7.28
N ALA A 422 13.74 1.98 -6.55
CA ALA A 422 14.37 3.23 -6.98
C ALA A 422 14.36 3.52 -8.49
N SER A 423 13.45 4.40 -8.90
CA SER A 423 13.65 5.33 -10.02
C SER A 423 13.67 6.75 -9.42
N PRO A 424 14.33 7.74 -10.06
CA PRO A 424 14.41 9.11 -9.53
C PRO A 424 13.03 9.75 -9.33
N PHE A 425 12.02 9.26 -10.05
CA PHE A 425 10.60 9.24 -9.68
C PHE A 425 10.16 7.78 -9.76
N THR A 426 9.95 7.13 -8.61
CA THR A 426 10.00 5.67 -8.49
C THR A 426 8.87 4.99 -9.26
N GLY A 427 9.14 3.89 -10.00
CA GLY A 427 8.12 3.06 -10.67
C GLY A 427 7.03 2.49 -9.75
N ALA A 428 7.10 2.76 -8.44
CA ALA A 428 6.01 2.61 -7.50
C ALA A 428 4.80 3.52 -7.80
N ILE A 429 5.01 4.78 -8.22
CA ILE A 429 3.90 5.71 -8.51
C ILE A 429 3.12 5.24 -9.72
N GLU A 430 3.79 4.92 -10.83
CA GLU A 430 3.14 4.42 -12.05
C GLU A 430 2.33 3.14 -11.79
N PHE A 431 2.87 2.22 -10.98
CA PHE A 431 2.18 0.98 -10.62
C PHE A 431 0.95 1.21 -9.73
N GLU A 432 1.08 2.06 -8.70
CA GLU A 432 -0.03 2.36 -7.79
C GLU A 432 -1.14 3.16 -8.48
N VAL A 433 -0.76 4.12 -9.32
CA VAL A 433 -1.67 4.94 -10.12
C VAL A 433 -2.46 4.08 -11.11
N GLY A 434 -1.83 3.04 -11.65
CA GLY A 434 -2.50 2.09 -12.52
C GLY A 434 -3.55 1.24 -11.83
N ALA A 435 -3.17 0.57 -10.74
CA ALA A 435 -4.08 -0.30 -10.00
C ALA A 435 -5.29 0.47 -9.45
N ALA A 436 -5.09 1.74 -9.06
CA ALA A 436 -6.14 2.59 -8.51
C ALA A 436 -7.36 2.82 -9.43
N LEU A 437 -7.17 2.88 -10.75
CA LEU A 437 -8.23 3.30 -11.67
C LEU A 437 -9.44 2.35 -11.77
N HIS A 438 -9.26 1.07 -11.44
CA HIS A 438 -10.33 0.07 -11.55
C HIS A 438 -10.66 -0.59 -10.20
N GLU A 439 -9.74 -0.54 -9.24
CA GLU A 439 -9.90 -1.20 -7.95
C GLU A 439 -10.12 -0.23 -6.79
N ALA A 440 -9.67 1.03 -6.89
CA ALA A 440 -9.88 2.00 -5.82
C ALA A 440 -11.28 2.64 -5.90
N THR A 441 -11.68 3.26 -4.78
CA THR A 441 -12.92 4.05 -4.77
C THR A 441 -12.75 5.24 -5.70
N ARG A 442 -13.71 5.41 -6.61
CA ARG A 442 -13.61 6.38 -7.69
C ARG A 442 -14.97 6.97 -8.06
N CYS A 443 -14.97 8.21 -8.53
CA CYS A 443 -16.11 8.88 -9.10
C CYS A 443 -16.00 8.93 -10.62
N VAL A 444 -17.06 8.54 -11.31
CA VAL A 444 -17.19 8.66 -12.76
C VAL A 444 -18.19 9.76 -13.04
N ILE A 445 -17.74 10.81 -13.72
CA ILE A 445 -18.57 11.91 -14.22
C ILE A 445 -18.44 11.93 -15.74
N VAL A 446 -19.55 11.94 -16.46
CA VAL A 446 -19.53 12.07 -17.93
C VAL A 446 -20.27 13.34 -18.34
N LEU A 447 -19.58 14.18 -19.10
CA LEU A 447 -20.10 15.41 -19.67
C LEU A 447 -20.44 15.16 -21.14
N ASP A 448 -21.69 15.41 -21.54
CA ASP A 448 -22.03 15.57 -22.95
C ASP A 448 -21.69 16.98 -23.39
N SER A 449 -20.59 17.12 -24.12
CA SER A 449 -20.10 18.41 -24.63
C SER A 449 -20.81 18.87 -25.90
N GLY A 450 -21.68 18.04 -26.49
CA GLY A 450 -22.26 18.25 -27.81
C GLY A 450 -21.24 18.09 -28.95
N LYS A 451 -20.21 18.95 -28.99
CA LYS A 451 -19.21 18.97 -30.07
C LYS A 451 -18.27 17.77 -30.06
N LEU A 452 -17.71 17.41 -28.90
CA LEU A 452 -16.81 16.25 -28.78
C LEU A 452 -17.61 14.95 -28.54
N GLY A 453 -18.91 15.07 -28.29
CA GLY A 453 -19.72 14.02 -27.70
C GLY A 453 -19.40 13.85 -26.21
N PRO A 454 -19.54 12.64 -25.67
CA PRO A 454 -19.27 12.37 -24.27
C PRO A 454 -17.78 12.46 -23.94
N VAL A 455 -17.46 13.12 -22.83
CA VAL A 455 -16.13 13.20 -22.21
C VAL A 455 -16.25 12.67 -20.78
N ALA A 456 -15.52 11.61 -20.46
CA ALA A 456 -15.51 11.04 -19.12
C ALA A 456 -14.36 11.62 -18.29
N CYS A 457 -14.69 11.98 -17.06
CA CYS A 457 -13.77 12.37 -16.01
C CYS A 457 -13.87 11.31 -14.91
N VAL A 458 -12.80 10.53 -14.72
CA VAL A 458 -12.73 9.50 -13.68
C VAL A 458 -11.76 9.97 -12.61
N PHE A 459 -12.23 10.09 -11.37
CA PHE A 459 -11.46 10.58 -10.23
C PHE A 459 -11.32 9.45 -9.23
N ALA A 460 -10.11 8.94 -8.99
CA ALA A 460 -9.86 7.79 -8.12
C ALA A 460 -8.95 8.15 -6.96
N GLY A 461 -9.42 7.88 -5.74
CA GLY A 461 -8.67 8.11 -4.52
C GLY A 461 -7.87 6.89 -4.12
N MET A 462 -6.57 7.04 -3.83
CA MET A 462 -5.65 5.91 -3.63
C MET A 462 -5.44 5.60 -2.15
N ARG A 463 -5.57 4.33 -1.69
CA ARG A 463 -5.34 3.91 -0.29
C ARG A 463 -6.31 4.55 0.72
N GLU A 464 -5.80 5.27 1.74
CA GLU A 464 -6.57 5.94 2.81
C GLU A 464 -7.50 7.08 2.36
N ARG A 465 -7.75 7.15 1.05
CA ARG A 465 -8.14 8.34 0.31
C ARG A 465 -9.38 8.04 -0.52
N GLY A 466 -10.18 7.06 -0.09
CA GLY A 466 -11.34 6.53 -0.81
C GLY A 466 -12.58 7.44 -0.83
N SER A 467 -12.43 8.74 -0.56
CA SER A 467 -13.52 9.70 -0.51
C SER A 467 -13.50 10.59 -1.74
N CYS A 468 -14.38 10.28 -2.69
CA CYS A 468 -14.67 11.11 -3.84
C CYS A 468 -16.03 11.79 -3.61
N GLU A 469 -16.06 13.11 -3.52
CA GLU A 469 -17.28 13.90 -3.32
C GLU A 469 -17.62 14.66 -4.61
N PRO A 470 -18.54 14.15 -5.46
CA PRO A 470 -19.06 14.92 -6.59
C PRO A 470 -19.97 16.04 -6.07
N THR A 471 -19.82 17.24 -6.65
CA THR A 471 -20.69 18.40 -6.37
C THR A 471 -21.72 18.65 -7.47
N VAL A 472 -21.77 17.78 -8.48
CA VAL A 472 -22.69 17.87 -9.62
C VAL A 472 -23.56 16.61 -9.74
N GLN A 473 -24.74 16.77 -10.30
CA GLN A 473 -25.75 15.73 -10.51
C GLN A 473 -26.09 15.57 -12.00
N VAL A 474 -26.65 14.42 -12.35
CA VAL A 474 -27.12 14.17 -13.72
C VAL A 474 -28.19 15.20 -14.10
N GLY A 475 -28.00 15.87 -15.24
CA GLY A 475 -28.85 16.94 -15.75
C GLY A 475 -28.29 18.35 -15.53
N ASP A 476 -27.28 18.51 -14.66
CA ASP A 476 -26.65 19.82 -14.45
C ASP A 476 -25.93 20.28 -15.73
N ALA A 477 -26.08 21.55 -16.06
CA ALA A 477 -25.28 22.21 -17.09
C ALA A 477 -24.05 22.84 -16.42
N VAL A 478 -22.86 22.52 -16.94
CA VAL A 478 -21.59 23.04 -16.43
C VAL A 478 -20.84 23.78 -17.54
N SER A 479 -20.20 24.88 -17.17
CA SER A 479 -19.23 25.59 -17.99
C SER A 479 -17.82 25.05 -17.75
N LYS A 480 -16.96 25.18 -18.76
CA LYS A 480 -15.54 24.84 -18.65
C LYS A 480 -14.90 25.59 -17.47
N GLY A 481 -14.25 24.85 -16.58
CA GLY A 481 -13.65 25.35 -15.36
C GLY A 481 -14.57 25.36 -14.14
N ASP A 482 -15.85 25.00 -14.26
CA ASP A 482 -16.73 24.81 -13.10
C ASP A 482 -16.27 23.63 -12.24
N GLN A 483 -16.47 23.71 -10.93
CA GLN A 483 -16.10 22.62 -10.02
C GLN A 483 -17.04 21.41 -10.17
N LEU A 484 -16.45 20.23 -10.38
CA LEU A 484 -17.17 18.96 -10.47
C LEU A 484 -17.21 18.18 -9.15
N GLY A 485 -16.22 18.37 -8.30
CA GLY A 485 -16.11 17.64 -7.03
C GLY A 485 -14.75 17.82 -6.36
N MET A 486 -14.46 16.98 -5.37
CA MET A 486 -13.17 16.98 -4.68
C MET A 486 -12.81 15.62 -4.06
N PHE A 487 -11.50 15.41 -3.88
CA PHE A 487 -11.00 14.36 -3.00
C PHE A 487 -10.94 14.89 -1.57
N HIS A 488 -11.39 14.08 -0.62
CA HIS A 488 -11.04 14.27 0.78
C HIS A 488 -9.82 13.43 1.13
N PHE A 489 -9.16 13.82 2.22
CA PHE A 489 -7.85 13.35 2.68
C PHE A 489 -7.16 12.34 1.76
N GLY A 490 -6.42 12.87 0.78
CA GLY A 490 -5.34 12.14 0.16
C GLY A 490 -4.97 12.30 -1.32
N GLY A 491 -3.87 11.66 -1.71
CA GLY A 491 -3.30 11.50 -3.03
C GLY A 491 -4.16 10.59 -3.90
N SER A 492 -4.17 10.99 -5.15
CA SER A 492 -5.28 10.68 -6.02
C SER A 492 -4.79 10.66 -7.45
N THR A 493 -5.52 9.96 -8.30
CA THR A 493 -5.33 10.01 -9.74
C THR A 493 -6.62 10.41 -10.42
N HIS A 494 -6.51 11.01 -11.59
CA HIS A 494 -7.66 11.24 -12.45
C HIS A 494 -7.37 10.83 -13.89
N CYS A 495 -8.44 10.51 -14.61
CA CYS A 495 -8.42 10.31 -16.04
C CYS A 495 -9.41 11.21 -16.76
N LEU A 496 -8.99 11.73 -17.91
CA LEU A 496 -9.87 12.26 -18.94
C LEU A 496 -9.91 11.28 -20.10
N ILE A 497 -11.11 10.86 -20.50
CA ILE A 497 -11.31 9.83 -21.51
C ILE A 497 -12.25 10.36 -22.60
N PHE A 498 -11.82 10.22 -23.85
CA PHE A 498 -12.48 10.76 -25.02
C PHE A 498 -12.82 9.64 -26.00
N GLY A 499 -13.96 9.76 -26.69
CA GLY A 499 -14.35 8.79 -27.71
C GLY A 499 -13.38 8.72 -28.90
N PRO A 500 -13.40 7.62 -29.67
CA PRO A 500 -12.47 7.37 -30.79
C PRO A 500 -12.46 8.47 -31.86
N GLN A 501 -13.58 9.18 -32.02
CA GLN A 501 -13.75 10.29 -32.96
C GLN A 501 -12.91 11.53 -32.62
N VAL A 502 -12.52 11.73 -31.35
CA VAL A 502 -11.94 12.99 -30.87
C VAL A 502 -10.44 13.05 -31.13
N ARG A 503 -9.99 13.89 -32.06
CA ARG A 503 -8.56 14.06 -32.37
C ARG A 503 -7.93 15.13 -31.47
N LEU A 504 -7.02 14.70 -30.61
CA LEU A 504 -6.35 15.58 -29.64
C LEU A 504 -4.93 15.94 -30.09
N SER A 505 -4.57 17.20 -29.91
CA SER A 505 -3.20 17.67 -29.90
C SER A 505 -2.86 18.15 -28.48
N MET A 506 -1.87 17.51 -27.84
CA MET A 506 -1.46 17.86 -26.49
C MET A 506 -0.72 19.20 -26.50
N ALA A 507 -1.01 20.05 -25.52
CA ALA A 507 -0.20 21.24 -25.28
C ALA A 507 1.25 20.86 -24.92
N ASP A 508 2.15 21.83 -24.97
CA ASP A 508 3.52 21.64 -24.47
C ASP A 508 3.50 21.61 -22.94
N LEU A 509 3.34 20.41 -22.39
CA LEU A 509 3.19 20.17 -20.95
C LEU A 509 4.54 19.77 -20.34
N PRO A 510 4.88 20.29 -19.15
CA PRO A 510 6.07 19.85 -18.43
C PRO A 510 5.98 18.35 -18.11
N SER A 511 7.11 17.65 -18.16
CA SER A 511 7.18 16.20 -17.91
C SER A 511 7.19 15.84 -16.42
N ASP A 512 7.63 16.76 -15.56
CA ASP A 512 7.95 16.52 -14.15
C ASP A 512 7.36 17.59 -13.21
N GLN A 513 6.44 18.41 -13.71
CA GLN A 513 5.76 19.45 -12.94
C GLN A 513 4.25 19.31 -13.04
N ASN A 514 3.55 19.93 -12.09
CA ASN A 514 2.10 20.02 -12.15
C ASN A 514 1.66 20.80 -13.38
N VAL A 515 0.72 20.23 -14.12
CA VAL A 515 -0.13 20.97 -15.04
C VAL A 515 -1.17 21.71 -14.20
N PRO A 516 -1.24 23.05 -14.28
CA PRO A 516 -2.20 23.80 -13.48
C PRO A 516 -3.64 23.47 -13.85
N VAL A 517 -4.52 23.37 -12.86
CA VAL A 517 -5.96 23.23 -13.14
C VAL A 517 -6.44 24.40 -13.99
N ASN A 518 -7.39 24.15 -14.89
CA ASN A 518 -7.93 25.13 -15.84
C ASN A 518 -6.97 25.61 -16.93
N SER A 519 -5.69 25.21 -16.93
CA SER A 519 -4.79 25.50 -18.05
C SER A 519 -5.14 24.68 -19.29
N GLN A 520 -4.73 25.12 -20.47
CA GLN A 520 -4.90 24.37 -21.70
C GLN A 520 -4.15 23.04 -21.61
N LEU A 521 -4.87 21.94 -21.82
CA LEU A 521 -4.33 20.59 -21.82
C LEU A 521 -4.26 20.01 -23.24
N PHE A 522 -5.35 20.18 -24.01
CA PHE A 522 -5.42 19.75 -25.40
C PHE A 522 -6.08 20.81 -26.27
N THR A 523 -5.78 20.74 -27.57
CA THR A 523 -6.63 21.29 -28.62
C THR A 523 -7.24 20.17 -29.47
N VAL A 524 -8.40 20.44 -30.05
CA VAL A 524 -9.11 19.51 -30.93
C VAL A 524 -8.94 19.96 -32.38
N ALA A 525 -8.60 19.00 -33.25
CA ALA A 525 -8.35 19.20 -34.67
C ALA A 525 -9.59 18.97 -35.54
#